data_AF-A0A3D0N0F1-F1
#
_entry.id   AF-A0A3D0N0F1-F1
#
_cell.length_a   1.000
_cell.length_b   1.000
_cell.length_c   1.000
_cell.angle_alpha   90.00
_cell.angle_beta   90.00
_cell.angle_gamma   90.00
#
_symmetry.space_group_name_H-M   'P 1'
#
loop_
_entity.id
_entity.type
_entity.pdbx_description
1 polymer ?
#
loop_
_entity_poly.entity_id
_entity_poly.type
_entity_poly.pdbx_seq_one_letter_code
_entity_poly.pdbx_strand_id
1 'polypeptide(L)'
;MIIYNVTINIDNSVKEEWLEYMIKTHIPDVMKTGKFTDHRMLKLLHPEPDEGVTYAIQYYCNSQNELNEYQKNFAPALQAEHLEKFGEKVFAFRTVLEIVNE
;
A
#
# COMPACT_ATOMS: atom_id res chain seq x y z
N MET A 1 -10.73 0.19 15.59
CA MET A 1 -10.11 -0.43 14.40
C MET A 1 -9.27 0.63 13.71
N ILE A 2 -8.11 0.28 13.15
CA ILE A 2 -7.23 1.23 12.48
C ILE A 2 -7.07 0.86 11.01
N ILE A 3 -6.73 1.85 10.19
CA ILE A 3 -6.37 1.68 8.79
C ILE A 3 -4.90 2.03 8.62
N TYR A 4 -4.12 1.10 8.10
CA TYR A 4 -2.80 1.38 7.57
C TYR A 4 -2.95 1.83 6.12
N ASN A 5 -2.70 3.11 5.86
CA ASN A 5 -2.86 3.71 4.54
C ASN A 5 -1.50 3.90 3.88
N VAL A 6 -1.36 3.40 2.65
CA VAL A 6 -0.19 3.60 1.80
C VAL A 6 -0.61 4.41 0.60
N THR A 7 -0.15 5.65 0.52
CA THR A 7 -0.34 6.49 -0.66
C THR A 7 0.92 6.41 -1.50
N ILE A 8 0.77 6.18 -2.80
CA ILE A 8 1.87 5.94 -3.71
C ILE A 8 1.67 6.66 -5.03
N ASN A 9 2.65 7.46 -5.43
CA ASN A 9 2.75 8.05 -6.76
C ASN A 9 3.59 7.12 -7.65
N ILE A 10 3.14 6.89 -8.88
CA ILE A 10 3.76 5.99 -9.84
C ILE A 10 4.01 6.72 -11.16
N ASP A 11 5.24 6.60 -11.66
CA ASP A 11 5.59 7.06 -13.00
C ASP A 11 4.75 6.34 -14.07
N ASN A 12 4.28 7.10 -15.06
CA ASN A 12 3.40 6.59 -16.11
C ASN A 12 4.02 5.42 -16.92
N SER A 13 5.35 5.32 -16.99
CA SER A 13 6.07 4.28 -17.71
C SER A 13 5.95 2.89 -17.09
N VAL A 14 5.60 2.77 -15.81
CA VAL A 14 5.47 1.48 -15.10
C VAL A 14 4.09 1.25 -14.50
N LYS A 15 3.13 2.17 -14.71
CA LYS A 15 1.81 2.14 -14.06
C LYS A 15 1.05 0.82 -14.27
N GLU A 16 1.10 0.25 -15.48
CA GLU A 16 0.32 -0.94 -15.85
C GLU A 16 0.91 -2.19 -15.19
N GLU A 17 2.23 -2.36 -15.30
CA GLU A 17 2.95 -3.45 -14.63
C GLU A 17 2.83 -3.36 -13.11
N TRP A 18 2.94 -2.14 -12.56
CA TRP A 18 2.79 -1.89 -11.13
C TRP A 18 1.40 -2.27 -10.64
N LEU A 19 0.35 -1.84 -11.36
CA LEU A 19 -1.03 -2.17 -11.01
C LEU A 19 -1.28 -3.68 -11.01
N GLU A 20 -0.80 -4.37 -12.05
CA GLU A 20 -0.90 -5.82 -12.15
C GLU A 20 -0.18 -6.53 -11.00
N TYR A 21 1.05 -6.12 -10.70
CA TYR A 21 1.83 -6.68 -9.59
C TYR A 21 1.17 -6.45 -8.23
N MET A 22 0.64 -5.25 -7.99
CA MET A 22 -0.06 -4.95 -6.74
C MET A 22 -1.28 -5.86 -6.54
N ILE A 23 -2.10 -6.03 -7.58
CA ILE A 23 -3.32 -6.83 -7.52
C ILE A 23 -3.01 -8.32 -7.40
N LYS A 24 -2.05 -8.83 -8.18
CA LYS A 24 -1.80 -10.28 -8.30
C LYS A 24 -0.79 -10.83 -7.29
N THR A 25 0.05 -9.98 -6.71
CA THR A 25 1.18 -10.43 -5.88
C THR A 25 1.24 -9.66 -4.56
N HIS A 26 1.56 -8.36 -4.60
CA HIS A 26 1.94 -7.63 -3.38
C HIS A 26 0.80 -7.55 -2.34
N ILE A 27 -0.39 -7.12 -2.74
CA ILE A 27 -1.54 -7.03 -1.83
C ILE A 27 -1.91 -8.43 -1.31
N PRO A 28 -2.03 -9.48 -2.14
CA PRO A 28 -2.21 -10.84 -1.64
C PRO A 28 -1.17 -11.27 -0.61
N ASP A 29 0.11 -10.97 -0.80
CA ASP A 29 1.17 -11.36 0.13
C ASP A 29 1.11 -10.57 1.44
N VAL A 30 0.75 -9.28 1.40
CA VAL A 30 0.43 -8.48 2.59
C VAL A 30 -0.75 -9.12 3.36
N MET A 31 -1.81 -9.51 2.67
CA MET A 31 -2.99 -10.12 3.30
C MET A 31 -2.67 -11.51 3.89
N LYS A 32 -1.81 -12.31 3.24
CA LYS A 32 -1.38 -13.63 3.72
C LYS A 32 -0.62 -13.58 5.05
N THR A 33 -0.09 -12.42 5.45
CA THR A 33 0.52 -12.25 6.79
C THR A 33 -0.48 -12.49 7.93
N GLY A 34 -1.80 -12.41 7.64
CA GLY A 34 -2.86 -12.54 8.62
C GLY A 34 -3.01 -11.32 9.54
N LYS A 35 -2.26 -10.24 9.29
CA LYS A 35 -2.26 -9.01 10.11
C LYS A 35 -3.36 -8.02 9.74
N PHE A 36 -3.98 -8.20 8.58
CA PHE A 36 -5.04 -7.36 8.07
C PHE A 36 -6.29 -8.17 7.79
N THR A 37 -7.45 -7.57 8.09
CA THR A 37 -8.76 -8.20 7.91
C THR A 37 -9.37 -7.92 6.54
N ASP A 38 -9.04 -6.78 5.96
CA ASP A 38 -9.52 -6.36 4.64
C ASP A 38 -8.57 -5.35 3.99
N HIS A 39 -8.77 -5.06 2.71
CA HIS A 39 -8.06 -4.01 1.99
C HIS A 39 -8.93 -3.29 0.96
N ARG A 40 -8.57 -2.05 0.63
CA ARG A 40 -9.12 -1.29 -0.50
C ARG A 40 -7.99 -0.67 -1.30
N MET A 41 -8.07 -0.77 -2.62
CA MET A 41 -7.19 -0.06 -3.55
C MET A 41 -7.99 1.05 -4.24
N LEU A 42 -7.53 2.28 -4.07
CA LEU A 42 -8.20 3.51 -4.52
C LEU A 42 -7.28 4.23 -5.50
N LYS A 43 -7.85 4.81 -6.55
CA LYS A 43 -7.14 5.67 -7.49
C LYS A 43 -7.52 7.13 -7.24
N LEU A 44 -6.52 8.02 -7.19
CA LEU A 44 -6.77 9.45 -7.15
C LEU A 44 -7.29 9.92 -8.52
N LEU A 45 -8.47 10.52 -8.56
CA LEU A 45 -9.10 10.97 -9.81
C LEU A 45 -8.61 12.36 -10.28
N HIS A 46 -8.15 13.18 -9.33
CA HIS A 46 -7.72 14.56 -9.58
C HIS A 46 -6.33 14.80 -8.97
N PRO A 47 -5.27 14.21 -9.55
CA PRO A 47 -3.89 14.51 -9.17
C PRO A 47 -3.47 15.92 -9.61
N GLU A 48 -2.38 16.45 -9.04
CA GLU A 48 -1.77 17.66 -9.57
C GLU A 48 -1.28 17.43 -11.02
N PRO A 49 -1.32 18.45 -11.89
CA PRO A 49 -0.80 18.34 -13.26
C PRO A 49 0.65 17.84 -13.26
N ASP A 50 0.99 16.96 -14.21
CA ASP A 50 2.33 16.36 -14.41
C ASP A 50 2.81 15.39 -13.31
N GLU A 51 1.99 15.04 -12.33
CA GLU A 51 2.37 14.20 -11.19
C GLU A 51 1.93 12.72 -11.36
N GLY A 52 2.50 11.99 -12.32
CA GLY A 52 2.34 10.52 -12.43
C GLY A 52 0.87 10.01 -12.30
N VAL A 53 0.69 8.84 -11.67
CA VAL A 53 -0.61 8.36 -11.20
C VAL A 53 -0.52 8.03 -9.72
N THR A 54 -1.46 8.54 -8.91
CA THR A 54 -1.48 8.27 -7.47
C THR A 54 -2.56 7.24 -7.10
N TYR A 55 -2.18 6.27 -6.30
CA TYR A 55 -3.09 5.31 -5.66
C TYR A 55 -2.97 5.39 -4.13
N ALA A 56 -4.04 5.01 -3.44
CA ALA A 56 -4.03 4.75 -2.01
C ALA A 56 -4.47 3.31 -1.75
N ILE A 57 -3.69 2.57 -0.96
CA ILE A 57 -4.04 1.24 -0.49
C ILE A 57 -4.30 1.33 1.01
N GLN A 58 -5.51 0.96 1.41
CA GLN A 58 -5.94 0.93 2.79
C GLN A 58 -6.00 -0.51 3.24
N TYR A 59 -5.34 -0.83 4.35
CA TYR A 59 -5.40 -2.14 4.99
C TYR A 59 -6.03 -2.02 6.37
N TYR A 60 -7.07 -2.80 6.63
CA TYR A 60 -7.83 -2.78 7.87
C TYR A 60 -7.15 -3.66 8.91
N CYS A 61 -6.92 -3.12 10.10
CA CYS A 61 -6.21 -3.80 11.16
C CYS A 61 -6.94 -3.68 12.50
N ASN A 62 -7.03 -4.79 13.23
CA ASN A 62 -7.80 -4.87 14.47
C ASN A 62 -7.18 -4.07 15.61
N SER A 63 -5.86 -3.89 15.63
CA SER A 63 -5.16 -3.19 16.71
C SER A 63 -3.81 -2.61 16.29
N GLN A 64 -3.29 -1.66 17.08
CA GLN A 64 -1.94 -1.13 16.90
C GLN A 64 -0.86 -2.22 17.05
N ASN A 65 -1.08 -3.22 17.89
CA ASN A 65 -0.11 -4.30 18.11
C ASN A 65 0.07 -5.17 16.85
N GLU A 66 -1.02 -5.55 16.20
CA GLU A 66 -0.98 -6.30 14.94
C GLU A 66 -0.25 -5.51 13.84
N LEU A 67 -0.50 -4.20 13.75
CA LEU A 67 0.22 -3.32 12.83
C LEU A 67 1.72 -3.24 13.16
N ASN A 68 2.09 -3.13 14.44
CA ASN A 68 3.48 -3.12 14.85
C ASN A 68 4.19 -4.44 14.51
N GLU A 69 3.52 -5.58 14.70
CA GLU A 69 4.05 -6.89 14.31
C GLU A 69 4.23 -7.01 12.79
N TYR A 70 3.26 -6.53 12.01
CA TYR A 70 3.39 -6.44 10.55
C TYR A 70 4.62 -5.62 10.15
N GLN A 71 4.73 -4.40 10.70
CA GLN A 71 5.81 -3.46 10.38
C GLN A 71 7.19 -4.00 10.76
N LYS A 72 7.28 -4.74 11.87
CA LYS A 72 8.55 -5.31 12.34
C LYS A 72 8.96 -6.56 11.57
N ASN A 73 8.02 -7.47 11.32
CA ASN A 73 8.35 -8.84 10.91
C ASN A 73 8.10 -9.13 9.43
N PHE A 74 7.25 -8.36 8.74
CA PHE A 74 6.81 -8.67 7.38
C PHE A 74 7.07 -7.52 6.40
N ALA A 75 6.78 -6.29 6.83
CA ALA A 75 6.91 -5.11 6.00
C ALA A 75 8.31 -4.90 5.39
N PRO A 76 9.44 -5.17 6.07
CA PRO A 76 10.77 -4.94 5.48
C PRO A 76 11.02 -5.77 4.22
N ALA A 77 10.66 -7.05 4.22
CA ALA A 77 10.83 -7.93 3.06
C ALA A 77 9.91 -7.51 1.90
N LEU A 78 8.62 -7.30 2.19
CA LEU A 78 7.63 -6.89 1.19
C LEU A 78 7.97 -5.52 0.55
N GLN A 79 8.52 -4.59 1.33
CA GLN A 79 8.96 -3.29 0.82
C GLN A 79 10.24 -3.40 -0.01
N ALA A 80 11.17 -4.27 0.38
CA ALA A 80 12.39 -4.52 -0.39
C ALA A 80 12.06 -5.12 -1.76
N GLU A 81 11.18 -6.13 -1.83
CA GLU A 81 10.72 -6.72 -3.10
C GLU A 81 10.04 -5.69 -4.01
N HIS A 82 9.19 -4.82 -3.44
CA HIS A 82 8.55 -3.73 -4.16
C HIS A 82 9.58 -2.73 -4.72
N LEU A 83 10.55 -2.34 -3.90
CA LEU A 83 11.61 -1.41 -4.28
C LEU A 83 12.56 -2.01 -5.33
N GLU A 84 12.91 -3.29 -5.22
CA GLU A 84 13.74 -3.99 -6.20
C GLU A 84 13.08 -3.97 -7.59
N LYS A 85 11.76 -4.11 -7.64
CA LYS A 85 11.02 -4.16 -8.91
C LYS A 85 10.83 -2.79 -9.57
N PHE A 86 10.52 -1.75 -8.81
CA PHE A 86 10.12 -0.45 -9.38
C PHE A 86 11.10 0.70 -9.11
N GLY A 87 12.01 0.54 -8.15
CA GLY A 87 13.05 1.51 -7.82
C GLY A 87 12.50 2.92 -7.62
N GLU A 88 13.17 3.90 -8.23
CA GLU A 88 12.85 5.33 -8.11
C GLU A 88 11.57 5.75 -8.87
N LYS A 89 10.93 4.84 -9.62
CA LYS A 89 9.71 5.15 -10.40
C LYS A 89 8.44 5.17 -9.56
N VAL A 90 8.56 4.85 -8.27
CA VAL A 90 7.45 4.81 -7.33
C VAL A 90 7.86 5.50 -6.04
N PHE A 91 6.97 6.34 -5.51
CA PHE A 91 7.20 7.02 -4.24
C PHE A 91 6.02 6.77 -3.31
N ALA A 92 6.25 6.07 -2.20
CA ALA A 92 5.21 5.68 -1.26
C ALA A 92 5.42 6.33 0.11
N PHE A 93 4.35 6.90 0.67
CA PHE A 93 4.29 7.34 2.06
C PHE A 93 3.16 6.64 2.81
N ARG A 94 3.31 6.55 4.13
CA ARG A 94 2.46 5.71 4.99
C ARG A 94 1.89 6.53 6.13
N THR A 95 0.60 6.33 6.39
CA THR A 95 -0.12 6.94 7.50
C THR A 95 -0.95 5.88 8.23
N VAL A 96 -1.31 6.16 9.47
CA VAL A 96 -2.22 5.34 10.27
C VAL A 96 -3.43 6.19 10.59
N LEU A 97 -4.61 5.67 10.28
CA LEU A 97 -5.88 6.35 10.48
C LEU A 97 -6.72 5.57 11.50
N GLU A 98 -7.47 6.28 12.32
CA GLU A 98 -8.48 5.68 13.18
C GLU A 98 -9.84 5.72 12.49
N ILE A 99 -10.59 4.62 12.57
CA ILE A 99 -11.97 4.59 12.11
C ILE A 99 -12.86 5.14 13.22
N VAL A 100 -13.42 6.33 12.98
CA VAL A 100 -14.30 7.02 13.93
C VAL A 100 -15.80 6.74 13.70
N ASN A 101 -16.18 6.28 12.49
CA ASN A 101 -17.54 5.92 12.09
C ASN A 101 -17.49 5.02 10.83
N GLU A 102 -18.43 4.07 10.69
CA GLU A 102 -18.51 3.11 9.56
C GLU A 102 -19.96 2.82 9.15
#